data_AF-A0AAU6HYT0-F1
#
_entry.id   AF-A0AAU6HYT0-F1
#
_cell.length_a   1.000
_cell.length_b   1.000
_cell.length_c   1.000
_cell.angle_alpha   90.00
_cell.angle_beta   90.00
_cell.angle_gamma   90.00
#
_symmetry.space_group_name_H-M   'P 1'
#
loop_
_entity.id
_entity.type
_entity.pdbx_description
1 polymer ?
#
loop_
_entity_poly.entity_id
_entity_poly.type
_entity_poly.pdbx_seq_one_letter_code
_entity_poly.pdbx_strand_id
1 'polypeptide(L)'
;MPEPERAELRIPKAALEALAAAVEVRTVATVKDAGGLDWYYPLGTRDEDHVEFALMPGGEEVFLCMSSHREQTLVVTIEQWYELVGHITLPGTDG
;
A
#
# COMPACT_ATOMS: atom_id res chain seq x y z
N MET A 1 -8.83 -29.32 2.09
CA MET A 1 -8.94 -28.03 1.37
C MET A 1 -7.54 -27.70 0.91
N PRO A 2 -7.27 -27.50 -0.39
CA PRO A 2 -5.99 -26.94 -0.79
C PRO A 2 -5.89 -25.54 -0.16
N GLU A 3 -4.77 -25.26 0.50
CA GLU A 3 -4.39 -23.93 0.95
C GLU A 3 -4.48 -22.99 -0.27
N PRO A 4 -5.06 -21.79 -0.15
CA PRO A 4 -5.05 -20.88 -1.30
C PRO A 4 -3.58 -20.65 -1.64
N GLU A 5 -3.18 -21.06 -2.85
CA GLU A 5 -1.95 -20.61 -3.47
C GLU A 5 -1.92 -19.10 -3.26
N ARG A 6 -1.12 -18.65 -2.29
CA ARG A 6 -0.78 -17.24 -2.17
C ARG A 6 0.01 -16.99 -3.44
N ALA A 7 -0.68 -16.54 -4.49
CA ALA A 7 -0.03 -15.90 -5.60
C ALA A 7 0.98 -14.97 -4.97
N GLU A 8 2.28 -15.27 -5.15
CA GLU A 8 3.36 -14.48 -4.63
C GLU A 8 3.21 -13.13 -5.33
N LEU A 9 2.42 -12.23 -4.74
CA LEU A 9 2.16 -10.92 -5.27
C LEU A 9 3.49 -10.19 -5.23
N ARG A 10 4.21 -10.22 -6.35
CA ARG A 10 5.51 -9.56 -6.49
C ARG A 10 5.25 -8.09 -6.75
N ILE A 11 4.83 -7.36 -5.71
CA ILE A 11 4.84 -5.90 -5.74
C ILE A 11 6.30 -5.48 -5.97
N PRO A 12 6.62 -4.79 -7.08
CA PRO A 12 7.97 -4.34 -7.34
C PRO A 12 8.42 -3.41 -6.20
N LYS A 13 9.63 -3.64 -5.68
CA LYS A 13 10.19 -2.83 -4.58
C LYS A 13 10.11 -1.32 -4.90
N ALA A 14 10.42 -0.93 -6.12
CA ALA A 14 10.37 0.47 -6.56
C ALA A 14 8.95 1.08 -6.46
N ALA A 15 7.91 0.31 -6.78
CA ALA A 15 6.53 0.76 -6.68
C ALA A 15 6.09 0.91 -5.21
N LEU A 16 6.57 0.02 -4.35
CA LEU A 16 6.37 0.10 -2.90
C LEU A 16 7.11 1.28 -2.27
N GLU A 17 8.36 1.54 -2.70
CA GLU A 17 9.14 2.72 -2.28
C GLU A 17 8.49 4.03 -2.74
N ALA A 18 7.95 4.08 -3.95
CA ALA A 18 7.19 5.24 -4.44
C ALA A 18 5.92 5.49 -3.61
N LEU A 19 5.22 4.41 -3.23
CA LEU A 19 4.07 4.53 -2.32
C LEU A 19 4.48 5.02 -0.93
N ALA A 20 5.52 4.44 -0.35
CA ALA A 20 6.03 4.86 0.96
C ALA A 20 6.41 6.35 0.97
N ALA A 21 7.13 6.80 -0.06
CA ALA A 21 7.47 8.21 -0.22
C ALA A 21 6.22 9.11 -0.34
N ALA A 22 5.22 8.68 -1.10
CA ALA A 22 3.96 9.42 -1.25
C ALA A 22 3.18 9.51 0.08
N VAL A 23 3.17 8.44 0.88
CA VAL A 23 2.55 8.42 2.21
C VAL A 23 3.29 9.38 3.17
N GLU A 24 4.62 9.36 3.17
CA GLU A 24 5.45 10.22 4.02
C GLU A 24 5.19 11.71 3.78
N VAL A 25 5.20 12.13 2.50
CA VAL A 25 4.97 13.53 2.12
C VAL A 25 3.48 13.87 2.00
N ARG A 26 2.60 12.96 2.41
CA ARG A 26 1.12 13.10 2.42
C ARG A 26 0.53 13.42 1.04
N THR A 27 1.15 12.94 -0.02
CA THR A 27 0.68 13.08 -1.41
C THR A 27 0.04 11.79 -1.90
N VAL A 28 -1.03 11.37 -1.21
CA VAL A 28 -1.85 10.23 -1.63
C VAL A 28 -3.24 10.70 -2.06
N ALA A 29 -3.77 10.08 -3.10
CA ALA A 29 -5.16 10.18 -3.51
C ALA A 29 -5.96 9.03 -2.91
N THR A 30 -7.27 9.22 -2.76
CA THR A 30 -8.18 8.20 -2.22
C THR A 30 -9.26 7.84 -3.22
N VAL A 31 -9.60 6.56 -3.30
CA VAL A 31 -10.72 6.02 -4.07
C VAL A 31 -11.47 5.01 -3.21
N LYS A 32 -12.81 5.13 -3.16
CA LYS A 32 -13.65 4.13 -2.49
C LYS A 32 -13.92 2.96 -3.45
N ASP A 33 -13.79 1.75 -2.94
CA ASP A 33 -14.24 0.57 -3.68
C ASP A 33 -15.75 0.34 -3.54
N ALA A 34 -16.25 -0.69 -4.24
CA ALA A 34 -17.66 -1.09 -4.19
C ALA A 34 -18.10 -1.61 -2.80
N GLY A 35 -17.15 -2.04 -1.96
CA GLY A 35 -17.38 -2.44 -0.58
C GLY A 35 -17.38 -1.27 0.41
N GLY A 36 -17.07 -0.05 -0.05
CA GLY A 36 -16.97 1.15 0.77
C GLY A 36 -15.63 1.34 1.47
N LEU A 37 -14.64 0.49 1.17
CA LEU A 37 -13.29 0.61 1.72
C LEU A 37 -12.52 1.72 0.99
N ASP A 38 -11.80 2.54 1.76
CA ASP A 38 -10.96 3.61 1.22
C ASP A 38 -9.58 3.05 0.83
N TRP A 39 -9.32 3.07 -0.48
CA TRP A 39 -8.03 2.76 -1.07
C TRP A 39 -7.25 4.03 -1.36
N TYR A 40 -5.96 3.98 -1.10
CA TYR A 40 -5.03 5.10 -1.19
C TYR A 40 -3.91 4.76 -2.16
N TYR A 41 -3.47 5.74 -2.94
CA TYR A 41 -2.43 5.57 -3.95
C TYR A 41 -1.63 6.85 -4.16
N PRO A 42 -0.41 6.80 -4.73
CA PRO A 42 0.37 8.01 -4.99
C PRO A 42 -0.39 8.99 -5.89
N LEU A 43 -0.47 10.25 -5.48
CA LEU A 43 -1.16 11.27 -6.27
C LEU A 43 -0.48 11.44 -7.64
N GLY A 44 -1.27 11.41 -8.71
CA GLY A 44 -0.77 11.60 -10.08
C GLY A 44 -0.41 10.32 -10.83
N THR A 45 -0.36 9.16 -10.17
CA THR A 45 -0.04 7.87 -10.82
C THR A 45 -1.26 7.12 -11.35
N ARG A 46 -2.45 7.77 -11.41
CA ARG A 46 -3.73 7.08 -11.70
C ARG A 46 -3.72 6.34 -13.04
N ASP A 47 -3.02 6.89 -14.04
CA ASP A 47 -2.91 6.35 -15.39
C ASP A 47 -1.71 5.40 -15.56
N GLU A 48 -0.90 5.22 -14.51
CA GLU A 48 0.28 4.35 -14.47
C GLU A 48 0.04 3.13 -13.58
N ASP A 49 0.86 2.10 -13.72
CA ASP A 49 0.85 0.96 -12.80
C ASP A 49 1.44 1.38 -11.45
N HIS A 50 0.67 1.24 -10.37
CA HIS A 50 1.03 1.77 -9.05
C HIS A 50 0.52 0.86 -7.93
N VAL A 51 1.10 1.01 -6.74
CA VAL A 51 0.61 0.32 -5.55
C VAL A 51 -0.52 1.11 -4.93
N GLU A 52 -1.58 0.40 -4.57
CA GLU A 52 -2.68 0.91 -3.76
C GLU A 52 -2.66 0.22 -2.40
N PHE A 53 -3.06 0.94 -1.36
CA PHE A 53 -3.23 0.37 -0.03
C PHE A 53 -4.58 0.75 0.59
N ALA A 54 -5.12 -0.11 1.43
CA ALA A 54 -6.31 0.19 2.21
C ALA A 54 -6.12 -0.26 3.66
N LEU A 55 -6.53 0.59 4.60
CA LEU A 55 -6.50 0.27 6.03
C LEU A 55 -7.75 -0.55 6.37
N MET A 56 -7.56 -1.74 6.91
CA MET A 56 -8.69 -2.59 7.27
C MET A 56 -9.48 -2.02 8.45
N PRO A 57 -10.81 -2.18 8.46
CA PRO A 57 -11.63 -1.83 9.60
C PRO A 57 -11.21 -2.69 10.80
N GLY A 58 -10.58 -2.05 11.80
CA GLY A 58 -9.91 -2.72 12.91
C GLY A 58 -8.51 -2.12 13.16
N GLY A 59 -7.86 -1.59 12.12
CA GLY A 59 -6.58 -0.88 12.22
C GLY A 59 -5.36 -1.77 12.46
N GLU A 60 -5.53 -3.09 12.42
CA GLU A 60 -4.46 -4.08 12.66
C GLU A 60 -3.81 -4.57 11.36
N GLU A 61 -4.49 -4.39 10.23
CA GLU A 61 -4.08 -4.93 8.94
C GLU A 61 -4.19 -3.87 7.84
N VAL A 62 -3.31 -4.01 6.84
CA VAL A 62 -3.28 -3.17 5.64
C VAL A 62 -3.31 -4.07 4.43
N PHE A 63 -4.22 -3.77 3.52
CA PHE A 63 -4.32 -4.39 2.21
C PHE A 63 -3.41 -3.64 1.24
N LEU A 64 -2.69 -4.38 0.40
CA LEU A 64 -1.79 -3.87 -0.62
C LEU A 64 -2.07 -4.58 -1.93
N CYS A 65 -2.21 -3.85 -3.02
CA CYS A 65 -2.34 -4.45 -4.35
C CYS A 65 -1.69 -3.56 -5.41
N MET A 66 -1.43 -4.14 -6.58
CA MET A 66 -1.09 -3.37 -7.77
C MET A 66 -2.37 -2.89 -8.44
N SER A 67 -2.39 -1.68 -8.98
CA SER A 67 -3.55 -1.14 -9.71
C SER A 67 -3.91 -1.98 -10.93
N SER A 68 -2.92 -2.64 -11.55
CA SER A 68 -3.11 -3.60 -12.64
C SER A 68 -3.68 -4.97 -12.22
N HIS A 69 -3.61 -5.32 -10.93
CA HIS A 69 -3.99 -6.64 -10.39
C HIS A 69 -4.71 -6.51 -9.04
N ARG A 70 -5.78 -5.70 -9.00
CA ARG A 70 -6.54 -5.42 -7.77
C ARG A 70 -7.18 -6.66 -7.17
N GLU A 71 -7.45 -7.68 -7.98
CA GLU A 71 -7.97 -8.97 -7.51
C GLU A 71 -6.96 -9.77 -6.67
N GLN A 72 -5.67 -9.42 -6.71
CA GLN A 72 -4.61 -10.04 -5.93
C GLN A 72 -4.15 -9.07 -4.85
N THR A 73 -4.77 -9.17 -3.67
CA THR A 73 -4.45 -8.32 -2.52
C THR A 73 -3.54 -9.06 -1.54
N LEU A 74 -2.41 -8.44 -1.22
CA LEU A 74 -1.53 -8.84 -0.12
C LEU A 74 -2.05 -8.22 1.18
N VAL A 75 -2.09 -9.02 2.25
CA VAL A 75 -2.41 -8.54 3.59
C VAL A 75 -1.12 -8.48 4.40
N VAL A 76 -0.83 -7.32 4.96
CA VAL A 76 0.29 -7.11 5.89
C VAL A 76 -0.23 -6.60 7.23
N THR A 77 0.48 -6.91 8.31
CA THR A 77 0.14 -6.35 9.61
C THR A 77 0.46 -4.86 9.65
N ILE A 78 -0.19 -4.13 10.54
CA ILE A 78 0.08 -2.70 10.73
C ILE A 78 1.55 -2.44 11.13
N GLU A 79 2.18 -3.36 11.86
CA GLU A 79 3.61 -3.31 12.20
C GLU A 79 4.50 -3.40 10.95
N GLN A 80 4.24 -4.39 10.09
CA GLN A 80 4.95 -4.54 8.81
C GLN A 80 4.71 -3.34 7.90
N TRP A 81 3.50 -2.79 7.90
CA TRP A 81 3.18 -1.55 7.19
C TRP A 81 4.02 -0.38 7.70
N TYR A 82 4.14 -0.21 9.02
CA TYR A 82 4.98 0.82 9.60
C TYR A 82 6.47 0.62 9.28
N GLU A 83 6.97 -0.60 9.21
CA GLU A 83 8.33 -0.85 8.73
C GLU A 83 8.46 -0.39 7.26
N LEU A 84 7.49 -0.71 6.41
CA LEU A 84 7.50 -0.33 4.99
C LEU A 84 7.46 1.19 4.76
N VAL A 85 6.60 1.92 5.49
CA VAL A 85 6.48 3.38 5.33
C VAL A 85 7.44 4.17 6.24
N GLY A 86 7.92 3.57 7.33
CA GLY A 86 8.75 4.19 8.35
C GLY A 86 10.26 3.99 8.17
N HIS A 87 10.70 3.14 7.23
CA HIS A 87 12.13 3.01 6.89
C HIS A 87 12.71 4.19 6.09
N ILE A 88 11.91 5.20 5.77
CA ILE A 88 12.41 6.44 5.18
C ILE A 88 12.74 7.40 6.31
N THR A 89 14.01 7.75 6.40
CA THR A 89 14.47 8.76 7.37
C THR A 89 13.90 10.09 6.91
N LEU A 90 12.98 10.65 7.70
CA LEU A 90 12.51 12.03 7.50
C LEU A 90 13.75 12.93 7.33
N PRO A 91 13.89 13.70 6.25
CA PRO A 91 14.93 14.71 6.19
C PRO A 91 14.61 15.79 7.24
N GLY A 92 15.22 15.67 8.41
CA GLY A 92 15.03 16.59 9.52
C GLY A 92 15.13 16.00 10.93
N THR A 93 15.24 14.67 11.10
CA THR A 93 15.45 14.08 12.43
C THR A 93 16.94 13.86 12.71
N ASP A 94 17.69 14.96 12.81
CA ASP A 94 18.95 15.03 13.57
C ASP A 94 18.74 16.04 14.70
N GLY A 95 18.89 15.59 15.95
CA GLY A 95 19.05 16.45 17.14
C GLY A 95 17.78 16.85 17.89
#